data_AF-A0A327VFS8-F1
#
_entry.id   AF-A0A327VFS8-F1
#
_cell.length_a   1.000
_cell.length_b   1.000
_cell.length_c   1.000
_cell.angle_alpha   90.00
_cell.angle_beta   90.00
_cell.angle_gamma   90.00
#
_symmetry.space_group_name_H-M   'P 1'
#
loop_
_entity.id
_entity.type
_entity.pdbx_description
1 polymer ?
#
loop_
_entity_poly.entity_id
_entity_poly.type
_entity_poly.pdbx_seq_one_letter_code
_entity_poly.pdbx_strand_id
1 'polypeptide(L)' 'MSVIDPDRHADLIQLQRAVFAATEELYAYEGDHAEPLREKARQAAATKEAALYESGLVAEHGYHIASIDLKQAAKVES' A
#
# COMPACT_ATOMS: atom_id res chain seq x y z
N MET A 1 -13.34 -4.42 -14.15
CA MET A 1 -11.97 -4.54 -14.69
C MET A 1 -11.11 -3.70 -13.76
N SER A 2 -10.11 -4.31 -13.13
CA SER A 2 -9.20 -3.61 -12.22
C SER A 2 -8.42 -2.56 -13.01
N VAL A 3 -8.20 -1.37 -12.44
CA VAL A 3 -7.26 -0.37 -13.00
C VAL A 3 -5.80 -0.74 -12.75
N ILE A 4 -5.57 -1.71 -11.85
CA ILE A 4 -4.27 -2.29 -11.58
C ILE A 4 -4.05 -3.51 -12.46
N ASP A 5 -3.18 -3.34 -13.44
CA ASP A 5 -2.48 -4.40 -14.16
C ASP A 5 -1.31 -4.94 -13.31
N PRO A 6 -1.26 -6.23 -12.95
CA PRO A 6 -0.23 -6.77 -12.07
C PRO A 6 1.20 -6.71 -12.62
N ASP A 7 1.36 -6.91 -13.93
CA ASP A 7 2.68 -6.89 -14.56
C ASP A 7 3.21 -5.47 -14.67
N ARG A 8 2.34 -4.52 -15.04
CA ARG A 8 2.72 -3.10 -15.21
C ARG A 8 2.84 -2.35 -13.89
N HIS A 9 2.17 -2.82 -12.84
CA HIS A 9 2.11 -2.14 -11.55
C HIS A 9 2.65 -3.01 -10.40
N ALA A 10 3.52 -3.98 -10.72
CA ALA A 10 4.15 -4.87 -9.73
C ALA A 10 4.77 -4.08 -8.56
N ASP A 11 5.46 -2.98 -8.85
CA ASP A 11 6.09 -2.15 -7.81
C ASP A 11 5.05 -1.51 -6.86
N LEU A 12 3.93 -1.01 -7.38
CA LEU A 12 2.84 -0.49 -6.55
C LEU A 12 2.26 -1.58 -5.65
N ILE A 13 2.08 -2.78 -6.20
CA ILE A 13 1.58 -3.95 -5.47
C ILE A 13 2.54 -4.30 -4.32
N GLN A 14 3.85 -4.32 -4.57
CA GLN A 14 4.86 -4.57 -3.54
C GLN A 14 4.85 -3.49 -2.45
N LEU A 15 4.70 -2.22 -2.81
CA LEU A 15 4.55 -1.13 -1.84
C LEU A 15 3.29 -1.31 -0.98
N GLN A 16 2.16 -1.72 -1.58
CA GLN A 16 0.94 -1.98 -0.83
C GLN A 16 1.08 -3.20 0.11
N ARG A 17 1.85 -4.23 -0.28
CA ARG A 17 2.20 -5.35 0.61
C ARG A 17 3.11 -4.91 1.76
N ALA A 18 4.08 -4.04 1.50
CA ALA A 18 4.93 -3.49 2.56
C ALA A 18 4.11 -2.70 3.60
N VAL A 19 3.08 -1.97 3.17
CA VAL A 19 2.11 -1.34 4.07
C VAL A 19 1.38 -2.39 4.92
N PHE A 20 0.91 -3.49 4.32
CA PHE A 20 0.25 -4.56 5.06
C PHE A 20 1.19 -5.16 6.12
N ALA A 21 2.41 -5.52 5.73
CA ALA A 21 3.39 -6.11 6.64
C ALA A 21 3.74 -5.16 7.81
N ALA A 22 4.01 -3.87 7.55
CA ALA A 22 4.31 -2.91 8.59
C ALA A 22 3.11 -2.65 9.53
N THR A 23 1.90 -2.69 8.98
CA THR A 23 0.67 -2.51 9.77
C THR A 23 0.36 -3.74 10.61
N GLU A 24 0.55 -4.94 10.07
CA GLU A 24 0.42 -6.21 10.79
C GLU A 24 1.41 -6.29 11.95
N GLU A 25 2.68 -5.96 11.70
CA GLU A 25 3.71 -5.90 12.74
C GLU A 25 3.34 -4.91 13.86
N LEU A 26 2.82 -3.74 13.51
CA LEU A 26 2.33 -2.77 14.49
C LEU A 26 1.13 -3.30 15.29
N TYR A 27 0.17 -3.99 14.65
CA TYR A 27 -1.01 -4.54 15.32
C TYR A 27 -0.68 -5.73 16.22
N ALA A 28 0.30 -6.55 15.85
CA ALA A 28 0.75 -7.70 16.63
C ALA A 28 1.65 -7.30 17.82
N TYR A 29 2.11 -6.05 17.89
CA TYR A 29 3.03 -5.60 18.93
C TYR A 29 2.31 -5.30 20.26
N GLU A 30 2.68 -6.03 21.31
CA GLU A 30 2.10 -5.93 22.66
C GLU A 30 2.94 -5.09 23.65
N GLY A 31 4.05 -4.49 23.21
CA GLY A 31 4.93 -3.71 24.07
C GLY A 31 4.54 -2.23 24.20
N ASP A 32 5.20 -1.53 25.14
CA ASP A 32 4.89 -0.12 25.43
C ASP A 32 5.47 0.87 24.39
N HIS A 33 6.50 0.46 23.65
CA HIS A 33 7.26 1.35 22.75
C HIS A 33 6.97 1.08 21.27
N ALA A 34 5.71 1.22 20.87
CA ALA A 34 5.28 1.00 19.49
C ALA A 34 5.64 2.15 18.51
N GLU A 35 6.22 3.27 18.98
CA GLU A 35 6.44 4.45 18.12
C GLU A 35 7.33 4.18 16.90
N PRO A 36 8.42 3.40 16.98
CA PRO A 36 9.19 3.02 15.79
C PRO A 36 8.36 2.23 14.76
N LEU A 37 7.44 1.38 15.22
CA LEU A 37 6.55 0.62 14.35
C LEU A 37 5.47 1.51 13.71
N ARG A 38 4.94 2.49 14.47
CA ARG A 38 4.04 3.51 13.93
C ARG A 38 4.73 4.32 12.84
N GLU A 39 5.98 4.73 13.07
CA GLU A 39 6.75 5.48 12.10
C GLU A 39 7.05 4.66 10.85
N LYS A 40 7.43 3.38 11.01
CA LYS A 40 7.58 2.44 9.89
C LYS A 40 6.30 2.31 9.06
N ALA A 41 5.14 2.16 9.71
CA ALA A 41 3.85 2.07 9.01
C ALA A 41 3.49 3.39 8.30
N ARG A 42 3.75 4.55 8.91
CA ARG A 42 3.56 5.88 8.29
C ARG A 42 4.43 6.04 7.05
N GLN A 43 5.71 5.68 7.13
CA GLN A 43 6.65 5.78 6.00
C GLN A 43 6.23 4.87 4.85
N ALA A 44 5.89 3.61 5.14
CA ALA A 44 5.38 2.68 4.13
C ALA A 44 4.12 3.23 3.44
N ALA A 45 3.18 3.78 4.22
CA ALA A 45 1.97 4.37 3.67
C ALA A 45 2.27 5.59 2.79
N ALA A 46 3.16 6.48 3.23
CA ALA A 46 3.56 7.67 2.49
C ALA A 46 4.27 7.32 1.16
N THR A 47 5.20 6.37 1.17
CA THR A 47 5.87 5.91 -0.05
C THR A 47 4.88 5.30 -1.04
N LYS A 48 3.95 4.46 -0.57
CA LYS A 48 2.90 3.87 -1.41
C LYS A 48 1.99 4.94 -1.99
N GLU A 49 1.58 5.92 -1.19
CA GLU A 49 0.74 7.04 -1.64
C GLU A 49 1.44 7.86 -2.73
N ALA A 50 2.70 8.27 -2.51
CA ALA A 50 3.47 8.99 -3.52
C ALA A 50 3.54 8.24 -4.85
N ALA A 51 3.89 6.95 -4.81
CA ALA A 51 3.96 6.12 -6.01
C ALA A 51 2.59 5.98 -6.71
N LEU A 52 1.50 5.88 -5.94
CA LEU A 52 0.15 5.80 -6.50
C LEU A 52 -0.22 7.09 -7.26
N TYR A 53 0.16 8.27 -6.75
CA TYR A 53 -0.03 9.53 -7.48
C TYR A 53 0.86 9.60 -8.73
N GLU A 54 2.14 9.23 -8.61
CA GLU A 54 3.11 9.25 -9.72
C GLU A 54 2.74 8.31 -10.86
N SER A 55 2.02 7.21 -10.57
CA SER A 55 1.54 6.26 -11.58
C SER A 55 0.54 6.86 -12.58
N GLY A 56 -0.06 8.02 -12.27
CA GLY A 56 -1.12 8.63 -13.08
C GLY A 56 -2.51 8.02 -12.86
N LEU A 57 -2.62 6.84 -12.23
CA LEU A 57 -3.89 6.15 -11.98
C LEU A 57 -4.88 7.00 -11.17
N VAL A 58 -4.37 7.82 -10.24
CA VAL A 58 -5.21 8.72 -9.44
C VAL A 58 -5.82 9.83 -10.31
N ALA A 59 -5.06 10.36 -11.26
CA ALA A 59 -5.55 11.39 -12.16
C ALA A 59 -6.56 10.82 -13.17
N GLU A 60 -6.34 9.60 -13.64
CA GLU A 60 -7.17 8.95 -14.65
C GLU A 60 -8.47 8.36 -14.08
N HIS A 61 -8.41 7.74 -12.90
CA HIS A 61 -9.52 6.95 -12.36
C HIS A 61 -10.03 7.45 -11.00
N GLY A 62 -9.35 8.44 -10.41
CA GLY A 62 -9.67 8.94 -9.09
C GLY A 62 -9.04 8.09 -7.99
N TYR A 63 -8.69 8.76 -6.89
CA TYR A 63 -7.98 8.16 -5.75
C TYR A 63 -8.68 6.94 -5.17
N HIS A 64 -10.00 7.01 -4.99
CA HIS A 64 -10.76 5.96 -4.33
C HIS A 64 -10.68 4.62 -5.09
N ILE A 65 -10.88 4.65 -6.41
CA ILE A 65 -10.86 3.46 -7.26
C ILE A 65 -9.44 2.88 -7.29
N ALA A 66 -8.44 3.71 -7.59
CA ALA A 66 -7.05 3.26 -7.67
C ALA A 66 -6.54 2.65 -6.34
N SER A 67 -6.93 3.24 -5.20
CA SER A 67 -6.55 2.74 -3.87
C SER A 67 -7.23 1.42 -3.51
N ILE A 68 -8.51 1.24 -3.88
CA ILE A 68 -9.22 -0.03 -3.64
C ILE A 68 -8.64 -1.15 -4.50
N ASP A 69 -8.49 -0.91 -5.80
CA ASP A 69 -7.99 -1.93 -6.72
C ASP A 69 -6.56 -2.33 -6.37
N LEU A 70 -5.72 -1.38 -5.94
CA LEU A 70 -4.36 -1.67 -5.48
C LEU A 70 -4.36 -2.56 -4.23
N LYS A 71 -5.23 -2.27 -3.26
CA LYS A 71 -5.37 -3.12 -2.07
C LYS A 71 -5.89 -4.51 -2.42
N GLN A 72 -6.76 -4.64 -3.42
CA GLN A 72 -7.27 -5.93 -3.86
C GLN A 72 -6.18 -6.73 -4.59
N ALA A 73 -5.47 -6.12 -5.53
CA ALA A 73 -4.37 -6.75 -6.26
C ALA A 73 -3.29 -7.28 -5.30
N ALA A 74 -2.92 -6.49 -4.30
CA ALA A 74 -1.93 -6.90 -3.29
C ALA A 74 -2.36 -8.09 -2.41
N LYS A 75 -3.67 -8.39 -2.31
CA LYS A 75 -4.20 -9.53 -1.54
C LYS A 75 -4.29 -10.84 -2.33
N VAL A 76 -4.43 -10.77 -3.65
CA VAL A 76 -4.74 -11.94 -4.50
C VAL A 76 -3.51 -12.79 -4.80
N GLU A 77 -2.32 -12.18 -4.76
CA GLU A 77 -1.05 -12.82 -5.13
C GLU A 77 -0.15 -13.16 -3.92
N SER A 78 -0.74 -13.35 -2.74
CA SER A 78 -0.04 -13.82 -1.53
C SER A 78 -0.29 -15.29 -1.24
#